data_AF-A0A1U7NQH1-F1
#
_entry.id   AF-A0A1U7NQH1-F1
#
_cell.length_a   1.000
_cell.length_b   1.000
_cell.length_c   1.000
_cell.angle_alpha   90.00
_cell.angle_beta   90.00
_cell.angle_gamma   90.00
#
_symmetry.space_group_name_H-M   'P 1'
#
loop_
_entity.id
_entity.type
_entity.pdbx_description
1 polymer ?
#
loop_
_entity_poly.entity_id
_entity_poly.type
_entity_poly.pdbx_seq_one_letter_code
_entity_poly.pdbx_strand_id
1 'polypeptide(L)'
;MKKVLLSLALCFSFFTLFFPIDISVYAEEVLNIQPRGFETINVSRQFTDTVYSENKKGKVTTIIYGSYVRNVNTGEIVSANCSVVPTFSSFTNDVIPQARNIYTYANISSDRMSVTFGASYRVIGMYSSISYDYGIVSRSFTVQ
;
A
#
# COMPACT_ATOMS: atom_id res chain seq x y z
N MET A 1 52.41 30.34 -9.19
CA MET A 1 51.05 30.84 -9.56
C MET A 1 49.98 29.95 -8.93
N LYS A 2 49.50 30.23 -7.70
CA LYS A 2 48.44 29.46 -7.01
C LYS A 2 47.70 30.33 -5.96
N LYS A 3 47.05 31.43 -6.37
CA LYS A 3 46.24 32.25 -5.45
C LYS A 3 44.87 32.69 -5.97
N VAL A 4 44.45 32.30 -7.17
CA VAL A 4 43.19 32.78 -7.77
C VAL A 4 42.01 31.82 -7.56
N LEU A 5 42.25 30.53 -7.28
CA LEU A 5 41.17 29.54 -7.15
C LEU A 5 40.32 29.66 -5.87
N LEU A 6 40.89 30.20 -4.78
CA LEU A 6 40.18 30.21 -3.49
C LEU A 6 39.10 31.30 -3.40
N SER A 7 39.22 32.37 -4.21
CA SER A 7 38.26 33.48 -4.18
C SER A 7 36.97 33.18 -4.96
N LEU A 8 37.02 32.30 -5.98
CA LEU A 8 35.82 31.93 -6.75
C LEU A 8 34.88 31.00 -5.96
N ALA A 9 35.44 30.10 -5.15
CA ALA A 9 34.66 29.15 -4.37
C ALA A 9 33.80 29.85 -3.30
N LEU A 10 34.33 30.90 -2.68
CA LEU A 10 33.62 31.71 -1.66
C LEU A 10 32.47 32.54 -2.24
N CYS A 11 32.59 33.03 -3.48
CA CYS A 11 31.49 33.72 -4.17
C CYS A 11 30.37 32.76 -4.59
N PHE A 12 30.71 31.52 -4.99
CA PHE A 12 29.72 30.51 -5.39
C PHE A 12 28.86 30.04 -4.22
N SER A 13 29.46 29.86 -3.03
CA SER A 13 28.72 29.46 -1.82
C SER A 13 27.75 30.53 -1.30
N PHE A 14 28.00 31.81 -1.59
CA PHE A 14 27.11 32.91 -1.17
C PHE A 14 25.88 33.05 -2.08
N PHE A 15 25.99 32.73 -3.37
CA PHE A 15 24.84 32.79 -4.29
C PHE A 15 23.80 31.70 -4.04
N THR A 16 24.21 30.51 -3.58
CA THR A 16 23.29 29.39 -3.31
C THR A 16 22.47 29.56 -2.03
N LEU A 17 22.86 30.46 -1.13
CA LEU A 17 22.15 30.73 0.14
C LEU A 17 21.10 31.84 0.04
N PHE A 18 21.16 32.70 -0.99
CA PHE A 18 20.27 33.87 -1.13
C PHE A 18 19.17 33.73 -2.18
N PHE A 19 19.20 32.70 -3.04
CA PHE A 19 18.17 32.48 -4.06
C PHE A 19 17.69 31.02 -4.08
N PRO A 20 16.84 30.59 -3.14
CA PRO A 20 16.33 29.22 -3.11
C PRO A 20 15.14 28.98 -4.08
N ILE A 21 14.88 29.84 -5.06
CA ILE A 21 13.57 29.83 -5.77
C ILE A 21 13.63 29.44 -7.26
N ASP A 22 14.74 29.59 -7.98
CA ASP A 22 14.68 29.47 -9.46
C ASP A 22 15.50 28.35 -10.12
N ILE A 23 16.13 27.46 -9.34
CA ILE A 23 16.89 26.34 -9.94
C ILE A 23 15.95 25.29 -10.56
N SER A 24 14.78 25.07 -9.96
CA SER A 24 13.79 24.11 -10.49
C SER A 24 13.19 24.58 -11.83
N VAL A 25 12.93 25.88 -11.97
CA VAL A 25 12.35 26.46 -13.20
C VAL A 25 13.40 26.48 -14.33
N TYR A 26 14.66 26.80 -14.02
CA TYR A 26 15.72 26.83 -15.03
C TYR A 26 16.08 25.43 -15.58
N ALA A 27 15.93 24.38 -14.75
CA ALA A 27 16.13 23.00 -15.19
C ALA A 27 15.03 22.50 -16.14
N GLU A 28 13.79 22.95 -15.96
CA GLU A 28 12.68 22.64 -16.88
C GLU A 28 12.88 23.27 -18.26
N GLU A 29 13.29 24.55 -18.32
CA GLU A 29 13.41 25.28 -19.60
C GLU A 29 14.67 24.92 -20.40
N VAL A 30 15.78 24.58 -19.75
CA VAL A 30 17.09 24.45 -20.44
C VAL A 30 17.48 23.00 -20.70
N LEU A 31 17.06 22.05 -19.85
CA LEU A 31 17.53 20.66 -19.92
C LEU A 31 16.45 19.67 -20.33
N ASN A 32 15.19 20.10 -20.48
CA ASN A 32 14.04 19.22 -20.71
C ASN A 32 13.93 18.09 -19.64
N ILE A 33 14.48 18.34 -18.44
CA ILE A 33 14.43 17.43 -17.31
C ILE A 33 13.21 17.81 -16.50
N GLN A 34 12.07 17.16 -16.79
CA GLN A 34 10.91 17.20 -15.92
C GLN A 34 11.32 16.58 -14.56
N PRO A 35 11.28 17.32 -13.44
CA PRO A 35 11.51 16.72 -12.13
C PRO A 35 10.48 15.61 -11.92
N ARG A 36 10.95 14.38 -11.69
CA ARG A 36 10.08 13.24 -11.44
C ARG A 36 9.51 13.37 -10.04
N GLY A 37 8.39 14.08 -9.92
CA GLY A 37 7.58 14.07 -8.71
C GLY A 37 7.03 12.68 -8.50
N PHE A 38 7.38 12.05 -7.38
CA PHE A 38 6.76 10.80 -6.94
C PHE A 38 5.95 11.08 -5.68
N GLU A 39 4.75 10.54 -5.62
CA GLU A 39 3.94 10.55 -4.41
C GLU A 39 3.53 9.15 -4.01
N THR A 40 3.30 8.95 -2.71
CA THR A 40 2.80 7.69 -2.15
C THR A 40 1.34 7.86 -1.76
N ILE A 41 0.48 7.00 -2.29
CA ILE A 41 -0.95 6.99 -2.00
C ILE A 41 -1.28 5.74 -1.19
N ASN A 42 -2.03 5.94 -0.11
CA ASN A 42 -2.53 4.86 0.73
C ASN A 42 -4.03 4.72 0.55
N VAL A 43 -4.49 3.49 0.35
CA VAL A 43 -5.90 3.15 0.13
C VAL A 43 -6.30 2.03 1.08
N SER A 44 -7.55 2.05 1.53
CA SER A 44 -8.10 0.95 2.33
C SER A 44 -9.52 0.63 1.89
N ARG A 45 -9.87 -0.65 1.86
CA ARG A 45 -11.24 -1.10 1.62
C ARG A 45 -11.62 -2.20 2.60
N GLN A 46 -12.82 -2.06 3.16
CA GLN A 46 -13.39 -3.01 4.10
C GLN A 46 -14.44 -3.88 3.39
N PHE A 47 -14.38 -5.18 3.66
CA PHE A 47 -15.37 -6.16 3.24
C PHE A 47 -15.90 -6.90 4.47
N THR A 48 -17.21 -7.16 4.50
CA THR A 48 -17.82 -7.99 5.53
C THR A 48 -18.44 -9.20 4.87
N ASP A 49 -17.95 -10.38 5.24
CA ASP A 49 -18.31 -11.66 4.67
C ASP A 49 -18.97 -12.55 5.73
N THR A 50 -19.99 -13.29 5.32
CA THR A 50 -20.53 -14.39 6.13
C THR A 50 -19.86 -15.67 5.68
N VAL A 51 -19.23 -16.37 6.62
CA VAL A 51 -18.55 -17.62 6.41
C VAL A 51 -19.36 -18.75 7.03
N TYR A 52 -19.35 -19.93 6.42
CA TYR A 52 -20.26 -21.01 6.75
C TYR A 52 -19.51 -22.30 7.03
N SER A 53 -19.90 -22.97 8.09
CA SER A 53 -19.61 -24.37 8.36
C SER A 53 -20.95 -25.13 8.43
N GLU A 54 -20.91 -26.46 8.36
CA GLU A 54 -22.06 -27.36 8.12
C GLU A 54 -23.34 -26.97 8.90
N ASN A 55 -23.21 -26.50 10.14
CA ASN A 55 -24.34 -26.03 10.96
C ASN A 55 -24.11 -24.66 11.64
N LYS A 56 -23.10 -23.89 11.21
CA LYS A 56 -22.70 -22.65 11.90
C LYS A 56 -22.39 -21.55 10.89
N LYS A 57 -22.75 -20.31 11.22
CA LYS A 57 -22.35 -19.10 10.49
C LYS A 57 -21.46 -18.23 11.37
N GLY A 58 -20.48 -17.58 10.78
CA GLY A 58 -19.69 -16.53 11.41
C GLY A 58 -19.57 -15.34 10.48
N LYS A 59 -19.34 -14.15 11.00
CA LYS A 59 -18.95 -12.99 10.19
C LYS A 59 -17.48 -12.68 10.39
N VAL A 60 -16.83 -12.43 9.26
CA VAL A 60 -15.48 -11.91 9.19
C VAL A 60 -15.53 -10.56 8.50
N THR A 61 -14.89 -9.57 9.10
CA THR A 61 -14.66 -8.27 8.50
C THR A 61 -13.19 -8.22 8.11
N THR A 62 -12.93 -8.05 6.82
CA THR A 62 -11.57 -7.95 6.30
C THR A 62 -11.29 -6.51 5.91
N ILE A 63 -10.20 -5.93 6.41
CA ILE A 63 -9.69 -4.65 5.94
C ILE A 63 -8.47 -4.93 5.07
N ILE A 64 -8.54 -4.52 3.81
CA ILE A 64 -7.43 -4.60 2.87
C ILE A 64 -6.80 -3.21 2.77
N TYR A 65 -5.49 -3.15 3.01
CA TYR A 65 -4.68 -1.95 2.86
C TYR A 65 -3.84 -2.06 1.60
N GLY A 66 -3.80 -1.00 0.80
CA GLY A 66 -2.93 -0.86 -0.36
C GLY A 66 -2.10 0.40 -0.23
N SER A 67 -0.88 0.36 -0.75
CA SER A 67 -0.03 1.54 -0.92
C SER A 67 0.60 1.48 -2.29
N TYR A 68 0.65 2.59 -3.00
CA TYR A 68 1.31 2.66 -4.30
C TYR A 68 2.04 3.98 -4.49
N VAL A 69 3.12 3.93 -5.25
CA VAL A 69 3.88 5.12 -5.65
C VAL A 69 3.53 5.43 -7.10
N ARG A 70 3.15 6.67 -7.38
CA ARG A 70 2.90 7.14 -8.74
C ARG A 70 3.76 8.32 -9.12
N ASN A 71 4.07 8.43 -10.40
CA ASN A 71 4.65 9.62 -11.00
C ASN A 71 3.55 10.68 -11.12
N VAL A 72 3.73 11.83 -10.48
CA VAL A 72 2.74 12.90 -10.42
C VAL A 72 2.48 13.51 -11.80
N ASN A 73 3.48 13.50 -12.69
CA ASN A 73 3.38 14.13 -14.01
C ASN A 73 2.68 13.21 -15.02
N THR A 74 2.89 11.89 -14.93
CA THR A 74 2.31 10.92 -15.87
C THR A 74 1.10 10.16 -15.33
N GLY A 75 0.87 10.20 -14.01
CA GLY A 75 -0.12 9.38 -13.32
C GLY A 75 0.24 7.89 -13.22
N GLU A 76 1.34 7.46 -13.82
CA GLU A 76 1.74 6.05 -13.85
C GLU A 76 2.19 5.56 -12.48
N ILE A 77 1.69 4.39 -12.10
CA ILE A 77 2.09 3.70 -10.88
C ILE A 77 3.38 2.94 -11.16
N VAL A 78 4.39 3.16 -10.32
CA VAL A 78 5.73 2.55 -10.47
C VAL A 78 5.98 1.44 -9.46
N SER A 79 5.26 1.44 -8.34
CA SER A 79 5.32 0.38 -7.34
C SER A 79 4.03 0.32 -6.55
N ALA A 80 3.71 -0.88 -6.05
CA ALA A 80 2.49 -1.14 -5.30
C ALA A 80 2.75 -2.24 -4.28
N ASN A 81 2.14 -2.12 -3.12
CA ASN A 81 2.16 -3.12 -2.07
C ASN A 81 0.78 -3.21 -1.41
N CYS A 82 0.48 -4.36 -0.81
CA CYS A 82 -0.78 -4.55 -0.11
C CYS A 82 -0.62 -5.45 1.10
N SER A 83 -1.48 -5.25 2.08
CA SER A 83 -1.59 -6.08 3.27
C SER A 83 -3.05 -6.22 3.67
N VAL A 84 -3.32 -7.15 4.57
CA VAL A 84 -4.69 -7.46 4.98
C VAL A 84 -4.75 -7.78 6.46
N VAL A 85 -5.83 -7.33 7.09
CA VAL A 85 -6.15 -7.63 8.49
C VAL A 85 -7.58 -8.16 8.56
N PRO A 86 -7.77 -9.46 8.82
CA PRO A 86 -9.07 -10.02 9.13
C PRO A 86 -9.43 -9.81 10.61
N THR A 87 -10.67 -9.39 10.86
CA THR A 87 -11.27 -9.19 12.18
C THR A 87 -12.54 -10.03 12.28
N PHE A 88 -12.74 -10.68 13.42
CA PHE A 88 -13.85 -11.59 13.63
C PHE A 88 -14.83 -11.00 14.63
N SER A 89 -16.12 -10.92 14.28
CA SER A 89 -17.09 -10.12 15.06
C SER A 89 -18.35 -10.88 15.49
N SER A 90 -18.49 -12.16 15.13
CA SER A 90 -19.70 -12.94 15.48
C SER A 90 -19.44 -14.43 15.64
N PHE A 91 -18.35 -14.74 16.34
CA PHE A 91 -18.10 -16.08 16.84
C PHE A 91 -18.49 -16.15 18.31
N THR A 92 -18.99 -17.31 18.74
CA THR A 92 -19.28 -17.58 20.16
C THR A 92 -18.00 -17.50 20.98
N ASN A 93 -18.08 -17.12 22.26
CA ASN A 93 -16.91 -16.96 23.13
C ASN A 93 -16.08 -18.24 23.33
N ASP A 94 -16.61 -19.40 22.98
CA ASP A 94 -15.94 -20.71 23.14
C ASP A 94 -15.08 -21.12 21.95
N VAL A 95 -14.88 -20.24 20.96
CA VAL A 95 -14.06 -20.53 19.79
C VAL A 95 -13.05 -19.42 19.50
N ILE A 96 -11.88 -19.83 19.01
CA ILE A 96 -10.83 -18.95 18.51
C ILE A 96 -10.89 -18.97 16.99
N PRO A 97 -11.36 -17.90 16.34
CA PRO A 97 -11.33 -17.80 14.89
C PRO A 97 -9.88 -17.58 14.41
N GLN A 98 -9.55 -18.20 13.28
CA GLN A 98 -8.25 -18.12 12.65
C GLN A 98 -8.40 -17.91 11.14
N ALA A 99 -7.60 -16.99 10.61
CA ALA A 99 -7.34 -16.87 9.18
C ALA A 99 -6.12 -17.71 8.82
N ARG A 100 -6.20 -18.48 7.73
CA ARG A 100 -5.12 -19.32 7.20
C ARG A 100 -4.98 -19.12 5.71
N ASN A 101 -3.80 -19.42 5.18
CA ASN A 101 -3.50 -19.32 3.75
C ASN A 101 -3.86 -17.94 3.20
N ILE A 102 -3.51 -16.90 3.95
CA ILE A 102 -3.71 -15.51 3.53
C ILE A 102 -2.76 -15.24 2.38
N TYR A 103 -3.30 -14.78 1.26
CA TYR A 103 -2.52 -14.24 0.17
C TYR A 103 -3.06 -12.87 -0.23
N THR A 104 -2.13 -11.98 -0.57
CA THR A 104 -2.41 -10.65 -1.06
C THR A 104 -1.43 -10.34 -2.17
N TYR A 105 -1.92 -9.79 -3.27
CA TYR A 105 -1.07 -9.30 -4.34
C TYR A 105 -1.64 -8.04 -4.97
N ALA A 106 -0.74 -7.18 -5.40
CA ALA A 106 -1.01 -5.94 -6.10
C ALA A 106 -0.48 -6.06 -7.53
N ASN A 107 -1.36 -5.86 -8.51
CA ASN A 107 -0.98 -5.79 -9.91
C ASN A 107 -1.13 -4.35 -10.39
N ILE A 108 -0.12 -3.87 -11.10
CA ILE A 108 -0.10 -2.53 -11.68
C ILE A 108 -0.40 -2.65 -13.17
N SER A 109 -1.24 -1.76 -13.67
CA SER A 109 -1.48 -1.55 -15.09
C SER A 109 -1.59 -0.05 -15.34
N SER A 110 -0.49 0.59 -15.77
CA SER A 110 -0.41 2.03 -16.03
C SER A 110 -0.73 2.86 -14.77
N ASP A 111 -1.85 3.59 -14.77
CA ASP A 111 -2.32 4.46 -13.69
C ASP A 111 -3.24 3.71 -12.70
N ARG A 112 -3.36 2.38 -12.84
CA ARG A 112 -4.27 1.56 -12.02
C ARG A 112 -3.53 0.51 -11.23
N MET A 113 -3.99 0.31 -9.99
CA MET A 113 -3.56 -0.77 -9.13
C MET A 113 -4.77 -1.65 -8.80
N SER A 114 -4.69 -2.93 -9.15
CA SER A 114 -5.65 -3.94 -8.71
C SER A 114 -5.09 -4.69 -7.52
N VAL A 115 -5.80 -4.64 -6.40
CA VAL A 115 -5.47 -5.36 -5.17
C VAL A 115 -6.38 -6.57 -5.07
N THR A 116 -5.80 -7.74 -4.89
CA THR A 116 -6.52 -8.98 -4.61
C THR A 116 -6.10 -9.57 -3.29
N PHE A 117 -7.08 -10.09 -2.56
CA PHE A 117 -6.92 -10.81 -1.32
C PHE A 117 -7.70 -12.12 -1.39
N GLY A 118 -7.14 -13.18 -0.81
CA GLY A 118 -7.93 -14.31 -0.37
C GLY A 118 -7.42 -14.91 0.93
N ALA A 119 -8.35 -15.52 1.68
CA ALA A 119 -8.04 -16.26 2.90
C ALA A 119 -9.03 -17.40 3.11
N SER A 120 -8.54 -18.46 3.75
CA SER A 120 -9.37 -19.52 4.32
C SER A 120 -9.61 -19.26 5.81
N TYR A 121 -10.80 -19.57 6.29
CA TYR A 121 -11.16 -19.36 7.69
C TYR A 121 -11.46 -20.68 8.40
N ARG A 122 -11.01 -20.77 9.64
CA ARG A 122 -11.27 -21.88 10.56
C ARG A 122 -11.59 -21.33 11.93
N VAL A 123 -12.33 -22.08 12.74
CA VAL A 123 -12.39 -21.86 14.19
C VAL A 123 -11.88 -23.08 14.93
N ILE A 124 -11.26 -22.83 16.07
CA ILE A 124 -10.79 -23.86 17.01
C ILE A 124 -11.59 -23.73 18.30
N GLY A 125 -12.18 -24.82 18.80
CA GLY A 125 -12.83 -24.81 20.11
C GLY A 125 -11.81 -24.55 21.23
N MET A 126 -12.13 -23.66 22.16
CA MET A 126 -11.25 -23.37 23.31
C MET A 126 -11.19 -24.53 24.30
N TYR A 127 -12.32 -25.23 24.46
CA TYR A 127 -12.49 -26.31 25.45
C TYR A 127 -12.74 -27.68 24.81
N SER A 128 -12.58 -27.79 23.50
CA SER A 128 -12.74 -29.05 22.77
C SER A 128 -11.70 -29.15 21.67
N SER A 129 -11.24 -30.36 21.35
CA SER A 129 -10.36 -30.61 20.20
C SER A 129 -11.06 -30.42 18.84
N ILE A 130 -12.30 -29.91 18.86
CA ILE A 130 -13.13 -29.76 17.67
C ILE A 130 -12.71 -28.49 16.94
N SER A 131 -12.55 -28.63 15.64
CA SER A 131 -12.37 -27.51 14.75
C SER A 131 -13.30 -27.57 13.58
N TYR A 132 -13.72 -26.41 13.13
CA TYR A 132 -14.60 -26.27 11.98
C TYR A 132 -13.95 -25.36 10.95
N ASP A 133 -13.90 -25.82 9.71
CA ASP A 133 -13.53 -24.99 8.57
C ASP A 133 -14.76 -24.23 8.06
N TYR A 134 -14.59 -22.96 7.76
CA TYR A 134 -15.65 -22.01 7.39
C TYR A 134 -15.58 -21.55 5.92
N GLY A 135 -14.70 -22.16 5.13
CA GLY A 135 -14.53 -21.89 3.70
C GLY A 135 -13.48 -20.81 3.37
N ILE A 136 -13.47 -20.39 2.11
CA ILE A 136 -12.52 -19.42 1.54
C ILE A 136 -13.28 -18.17 1.11
N VAL A 137 -12.74 -16.99 1.39
CA VAL A 137 -13.20 -15.72 0.86
C VAL A 137 -12.11 -15.13 -0.02
N SER A 138 -12.51 -14.58 -1.17
CA SER A 138 -11.64 -13.82 -2.06
C SER A 138 -12.30 -12.49 -2.42
N ARG A 139 -11.55 -11.39 -2.34
CA ARG A 139 -12.00 -10.04 -2.65
C ARG A 139 -10.96 -9.32 -3.49
N SER A 140 -11.41 -8.55 -4.47
CA SER A 140 -10.56 -7.70 -5.30
C SER A 140 -11.15 -6.31 -5.44
N PHE A 141 -10.30 -5.29 -5.51
CA PHE A 141 -10.70 -3.94 -5.89
C PHE A 141 -9.59 -3.26 -6.68
N THR A 142 -9.99 -2.31 -7.51
CA THR A 142 -9.07 -1.50 -8.32
C THR A 142 -9.13 -0.05 -7.83
N VAL A 143 -7.98 0.59 -7.78
CA VAL A 143 -7.82 2.02 -7.53
C VAL A 143 -7.13 2.69 -8.72
N GLN A 144 -7.44 3.97 -8.93
CA GLN A 144 -6.93 4.86 -9.96
C GLN A 144 -6.55 6.19 -9.30
#